data_AF-A0A922VD47-F1
#
_entry.id   AF-A0A922VD47-F1
#
_cell.length_a   1.000
_cell.length_b   1.000
_cell.length_c   1.000
_cell.angle_alpha   90.00
_cell.angle_beta   90.00
_cell.angle_gamma   90.00
#
_symmetry.space_group_name_H-M   'P 1'
#
loop_
_entity.id
_entity.type
_entity.pdbx_description
1 polymer ?
#
loop_
_entity_poly.entity_id
_entity_poly.type
_entity_poly.pdbx_seq_one_letter_code
_entity_poly.pdbx_strand_id
1 'polypeptide(L)'
;MPLTRPVQVSRGTRSTAARVLIVDDSVVARAVISKMIGGNAAFTVVGAVADAQAARAFLQANRVDIILLDIEMPGVDGLSALPDLLKLGQGARIIIVSSSCGEGAAATIQALALGAADTLVKPSLGNLVGRFSDTLEEKLVRLLECMRQDAAAPQSSAPHDAAGDEFDVIAIGASTGGIHALSQVLREIPAHFDVPILITQHLPPSFMPYFAAQIAVLAGRPCDLATDHMRIERGRAIVAPGEAHLCCARVGDYPVVRLS
;
A
#
# COMPACT_ATOMS: atom_id res chain seq x y z
N MET A 1 -1.83 18.67 -56.70
CA MET A 1 -2.01 18.86 -55.24
C MET A 1 -1.39 17.68 -54.52
N PRO A 2 -0.35 17.86 -53.69
CA PRO A 2 0.19 16.77 -52.90
C PRO A 2 -0.68 16.57 -51.65
N LEU A 3 -1.06 15.31 -51.38
CA LEU A 3 -1.71 14.90 -50.14
C LEU A 3 -0.67 14.92 -49.02
N THR A 4 -0.85 15.84 -48.07
CA THR A 4 -0.09 15.90 -46.81
C THR A 4 -0.31 14.61 -46.02
N ARG A 5 0.76 13.83 -45.82
CA ARG A 5 0.80 12.72 -44.87
C ARG A 5 0.56 13.27 -43.45
N PRO A 6 -0.24 12.62 -42.61
CA PRO A 6 -0.37 13.01 -41.22
C PRO A 6 0.98 12.82 -40.52
N VAL A 7 1.43 13.87 -39.82
CA VAL A 7 2.58 13.84 -38.91
C VAL A 7 2.25 12.83 -37.82
N GLN A 8 2.96 11.70 -37.81
CA GLN A 8 2.97 10.81 -36.66
C GLN A 8 3.68 11.53 -35.52
N VAL A 9 2.90 11.97 -34.53
CA VAL A 9 3.44 12.42 -33.25
C VAL A 9 4.10 11.21 -32.59
N SER A 10 5.44 11.20 -32.59
CA SER A 10 6.25 10.22 -31.88
C SER A 10 5.82 10.22 -30.41
N ARG A 11 5.14 9.14 -29.97
CA ARG A 11 4.90 8.88 -28.56
C ARG A 11 6.27 8.70 -27.91
N GLY A 12 6.75 9.73 -27.21
CA GLY A 12 7.97 9.64 -26.43
C GLY A 12 7.94 8.40 -25.56
N THR A 13 8.93 7.54 -25.74
CA THR A 13 9.19 6.36 -24.91
C THR A 13 9.28 6.81 -23.45
N ARG A 14 8.22 6.60 -22.67
CA ARG A 14 8.30 6.72 -21.22
C ARG A 14 9.41 5.77 -20.77
N SER A 15 10.36 6.25 -19.97
CA SER A 15 11.27 5.40 -19.22
C SER A 15 10.45 4.30 -18.56
N THR A 16 10.75 3.04 -18.88
CA THR A 16 10.06 1.86 -18.35
C THR A 16 10.41 1.58 -16.90
N ALA A 17 11.47 2.22 -16.38
CA ALA A 17 11.93 2.05 -15.02
C ALA A 17 11.19 2.98 -14.05
N ALA A 18 10.70 2.41 -12.95
CA ALA A 18 10.05 3.14 -11.87
C ALA A 18 11.07 4.00 -11.12
N ARG A 19 10.72 5.27 -10.90
CA ARG A 19 11.61 6.26 -10.28
C ARG A 19 11.50 6.18 -8.77
N VAL A 20 12.63 5.90 -8.13
CA VAL A 20 12.73 5.71 -6.69
C VAL A 20 13.44 6.91 -6.05
N LEU A 21 12.83 7.50 -5.03
CA LEU A 21 13.47 8.47 -4.13
C LEU A 21 13.81 7.77 -2.81
N ILE A 22 15.04 7.91 -2.34
CA ILE A 22 15.48 7.41 -1.03
C ILE A 22 15.57 8.60 -0.07
N VAL A 23 14.93 8.49 1.09
CA VAL A 23 14.92 9.49 2.16
C VAL A 23 15.38 8.80 3.44
N ASP A 24 16.64 9.01 3.82
CA ASP A 24 17.27 8.36 4.96
C ASP A 24 18.42 9.25 5.44
N ASP A 25 18.60 9.46 6.75
CA ASP A 25 19.65 10.34 7.27
C ASP A 25 21.06 9.71 7.13
N SER A 26 21.13 8.38 7.12
CA SER A 26 22.36 7.61 7.01
C SER A 26 22.90 7.57 5.59
N VAL A 27 24.05 8.20 5.39
CA VAL A 27 24.82 8.17 4.13
C VAL A 27 25.10 6.73 3.69
N VAL A 28 25.40 5.85 4.64
CA VAL A 28 25.70 4.43 4.38
C VAL A 28 24.44 3.71 3.90
N ALA A 29 23.31 3.90 4.58
CA ALA A 29 22.04 3.28 4.17
C ALA A 29 21.64 3.72 2.76
N ARG A 30 21.72 5.02 2.46
CA ARG A 30 21.45 5.55 1.12
C ARG A 30 22.34 4.91 0.06
N ALA A 31 23.64 4.76 0.31
CA ALA A 31 24.57 4.14 -0.63
C ALA A 31 24.27 2.64 -0.86
N VAL A 32 23.98 1.90 0.21
CA VAL A 32 23.67 0.46 0.15
C VAL A 32 22.36 0.24 -0.60
N ILE A 33 21.29 0.93 -0.22
CA ILE A 33 19.97 0.82 -0.88
C ILE A 33 20.07 1.24 -2.35
N SER A 34 20.79 2.33 -2.66
CA SER A 34 20.99 2.78 -4.05
C SER A 34 21.69 1.72 -4.90
N LYS A 35 22.73 1.09 -4.35
CA LYS A 35 23.47 0.03 -5.05
C LYS A 35 22.61 -1.20 -5.31
N MET A 36 21.76 -1.59 -4.36
CA MET A 36 20.85 -2.73 -4.50
C MET A 36 19.81 -2.48 -5.59
N ILE A 37 19.18 -1.30 -5.58
CA ILE A 37 18.19 -0.93 -6.61
C ILE A 37 18.84 -0.82 -7.99
N GLY A 38 20.07 -0.30 -8.05
CA GLY A 38 20.82 -0.19 -9.30
C GLY A 38 21.13 -1.52 -9.99
N GLY A 39 20.96 -2.65 -9.30
CA GLY A 39 21.08 -3.99 -9.89
C GLY A 39 19.90 -4.40 -10.79
N ASN A 40 18.76 -3.70 -10.70
CA ASN A 40 17.53 -4.06 -11.42
C ASN A 40 17.10 -2.95 -12.39
N ALA A 41 17.02 -3.26 -13.69
CA ALA A 41 16.66 -2.32 -14.75
C ALA A 41 15.20 -1.82 -14.69
N ALA A 42 14.33 -2.43 -13.88
CA ALA A 42 12.96 -1.99 -13.65
C ALA A 42 12.87 -0.78 -12.73
N PHE A 43 13.96 -0.39 -12.05
CA PHE A 43 13.99 0.73 -11.11
C PHE A 43 15.12 1.70 -11.45
N THR A 44 14.94 2.97 -11.09
CA THR A 44 15.97 3.98 -11.23
C THR A 44 15.92 4.91 -10.02
N VAL A 45 17.01 5.01 -9.29
CA VAL A 45 17.13 5.97 -8.18
C VAL A 45 17.31 7.36 -8.77
N VAL A 46 16.29 8.20 -8.62
CA VAL A 46 16.32 9.58 -9.14
C VAL A 46 16.83 10.58 -8.11
N GLY A 47 16.84 10.21 -6.84
CA GLY A 47 17.35 11.04 -5.76
C GLY A 47 17.58 10.23 -4.48
N ALA A 48 18.54 10.68 -3.69
CA ALA A 48 18.82 10.18 -2.36
C ALA A 48 19.08 11.38 -1.44
N VAL A 49 18.14 11.68 -0.54
CA VAL A 49 18.14 12.88 0.30
C VAL A 49 18.18 12.50 1.78
N ALA A 50 18.65 13.41 2.63
CA ALA A 50 18.94 13.13 4.03
C ALA A 50 17.76 13.34 4.99
N ASP A 51 16.72 14.06 4.57
CA ASP A 51 15.64 14.48 5.46
C ASP A 51 14.34 14.80 4.71
N ALA A 52 13.27 14.99 5.49
CA ALA A 52 11.94 15.30 4.99
C ALA A 52 11.87 16.66 4.24
N GLN A 53 12.67 17.65 4.62
CA GLN A 53 12.64 18.96 3.97
C GLN A 53 13.24 18.89 2.57
N ALA A 54 14.37 18.22 2.41
CA ALA A 54 14.99 17.92 1.14
C ALA A 54 14.09 17.04 0.27
N ALA A 55 13.40 16.05 0.86
CA ALA A 55 12.40 15.25 0.14
C ALA A 55 11.24 16.10 -0.41
N ARG A 56 10.70 17.03 0.38
CA ARG A 56 9.64 17.96 -0.07
C ARG A 56 10.11 18.82 -1.24
N ALA A 57 11.29 19.42 -1.14
CA ALA A 57 11.86 20.22 -2.22
C ALA A 57 12.08 19.37 -3.49
N PHE A 58 12.55 18.13 -3.34
CA PHE A 58 12.75 17.21 -4.45
C PHE A 58 11.44 16.85 -5.16
N LEU A 59 10.39 16.51 -4.39
CA LEU A 59 9.07 16.13 -4.93
C LEU A 59 8.33 17.29 -5.62
N GLN A 60 8.66 18.54 -5.28
CA GLN A 60 8.11 19.71 -5.99
C GLN A 60 8.67 19.87 -7.40
N ALA A 61 9.93 19.48 -7.62
CA ALA A 61 10.63 19.65 -8.90
C ALA A 61 10.66 18.36 -9.74
N ASN A 62 10.57 17.20 -9.09
CA ASN A 62 10.78 15.90 -9.73
C ASN A 62 9.60 14.97 -9.48
N ARG A 63 9.28 14.17 -10.49
CA ARG A 63 8.29 13.11 -10.35
C ARG A 63 8.95 11.83 -9.86
N VAL A 64 8.30 11.20 -8.89
CA VAL A 64 8.74 9.98 -8.21
C VAL A 64 7.57 9.00 -8.21
N ASP A 65 7.86 7.72 -8.41
CA ASP A 65 6.86 6.66 -8.41
C ASP A 65 6.87 5.89 -7.08
N ILE A 66 8.05 5.71 -6.48
CA ILE A 66 8.23 5.03 -5.18
C ILE A 66 9.12 5.88 -4.29
N ILE A 67 8.74 6.04 -3.01
CA ILE A 67 9.57 6.70 -2.00
C ILE A 67 9.95 5.65 -0.95
N LEU A 68 11.24 5.46 -0.72
CA LEU A 68 11.76 4.72 0.42
C LEU A 68 12.03 5.72 1.54
N LEU A 69 11.27 5.64 2.62
CA LEU A 69 11.27 6.62 3.69
C LEU A 69 11.71 6.01 5.01
N ASP A 70 12.79 6.52 5.56
CA ASP A 70 13.18 6.24 6.93
C ASP A 70 12.25 6.88 7.96
N ILE A 71 12.04 6.20 9.09
CA ILE A 71 11.31 6.74 10.22
C ILE A 71 12.22 7.64 11.06
N GLU A 72 13.43 7.16 11.36
CA GLU A 72 14.31 7.72 12.39
C GLU A 72 15.21 8.82 11.79
N MET A 73 14.62 9.98 11.51
CA MET A 73 15.35 11.13 10.98
C MET A 73 15.43 12.28 12.01
N PRO A 74 16.54 13.03 12.07
CA PRO A 74 16.65 14.20 12.93
C PRO A 74 15.70 15.32 12.49
N GLY A 75 15.14 16.02 13.48
CA GLY A 75 14.18 17.11 13.24
C GLY A 75 12.76 16.59 13.03
N VAL A 76 12.34 16.43 11.78
CA VAL A 76 11.01 15.87 11.45
C VAL A 76 11.17 14.40 11.12
N ASP A 77 10.60 13.54 11.95
CA ASP A 77 10.59 12.10 11.72
C ASP A 77 9.77 11.71 10.49
N GLY A 78 10.04 10.52 9.95
CA GLY A 78 9.40 10.03 8.73
C GLY A 78 7.89 9.85 8.87
N LEU A 79 7.39 9.50 10.06
CA LEU A 79 5.95 9.31 10.29
C LEU A 79 5.18 10.62 10.25
N SER A 80 5.73 11.66 10.84
CA SER A 80 5.18 13.02 10.83
C SER A 80 5.24 13.62 9.43
N ALA A 81 6.28 13.30 8.65
CA ALA A 81 6.40 13.73 7.26
C ALA A 81 5.49 12.96 6.28
N LEU A 82 5.12 11.72 6.61
CA LEU A 82 4.44 10.79 5.70
C LEU A 82 3.15 11.37 5.06
N PRO A 83 2.20 11.99 5.79
CA PRO A 83 0.99 12.54 5.18
C PRO A 83 1.27 13.65 4.16
N ASP A 84 2.27 14.49 4.43
CA ASP A 84 2.66 15.58 3.54
C ASP A 84 3.40 15.05 2.30
N LEU A 85 4.25 14.03 2.47
CA LEU A 85 4.95 13.37 1.37
C LEU A 85 3.98 12.59 0.46
N LEU A 86 2.97 11.92 1.02
CA LEU A 86 1.90 11.27 0.24
C LEU A 86 1.15 12.28 -0.64
N LYS A 87 0.82 13.46 -0.10
CA LYS A 87 0.16 14.54 -0.85
C LYS A 87 1.06 15.10 -1.96
N LEU A 88 2.33 15.38 -1.65
CA LEU A 88 3.28 15.94 -2.61
C LEU A 88 3.68 14.95 -3.70
N GLY A 89 3.75 13.66 -3.36
CA GLY A 89 4.12 12.58 -4.27
C GLY A 89 3.10 12.31 -5.38
N GLN A 90 1.90 12.92 -5.34
CA GLN A 90 0.87 12.84 -6.39
C GLN A 90 0.60 11.40 -6.88
N GLY A 91 0.47 10.46 -5.95
CA GLY A 91 0.25 9.03 -6.27
C GLY A 91 1.49 8.14 -6.13
N ALA A 92 2.64 8.70 -5.75
CA ALA A 92 3.80 7.92 -5.35
C ALA A 92 3.46 6.97 -4.19
N ARG A 93 4.00 5.75 -4.25
CA ARG A 93 3.83 4.75 -3.19
C ARG A 93 4.99 4.85 -2.22
N ILE A 94 4.70 4.93 -0.91
CA ILE A 94 5.74 5.10 0.11
C ILE A 94 5.95 3.78 0.85
N ILE A 95 7.18 3.26 0.79
CA ILE A 95 7.61 2.12 1.61
C ILE A 95 8.44 2.67 2.76
N ILE A 96 8.09 2.26 3.97
CA ILE A 96 8.79 2.69 5.18
C ILE A 96 9.97 1.76 5.42
N VAL A 97 11.14 2.32 5.70
CA VAL A 97 12.37 1.56 5.92
C VAL A 97 12.87 1.80 7.34
N SER A 98 12.74 0.83 8.25
CA SER A 98 13.06 1.01 9.68
C SER A 98 14.23 0.15 10.17
N SER A 99 15.00 0.66 11.14
CA SER A 99 16.20 0.02 11.71
C SER A 99 15.91 -1.25 12.52
N SER A 100 14.70 -1.40 13.06
CA SER A 100 14.21 -2.60 13.72
C SER A 100 12.71 -2.80 13.46
N CYS A 101 12.32 -4.05 13.17
CA CYS A 101 10.95 -4.51 13.38
C CYS A 101 10.98 -5.44 14.58
N GLY A 102 10.71 -4.90 15.76
CA GLY A 102 10.08 -5.74 16.79
C GLY A 102 8.68 -6.14 16.31
N GLU A 103 8.12 -7.22 16.87
CA GLU A 103 6.71 -7.56 16.68
C GLU A 103 5.84 -6.34 17.05
N GLY A 104 5.22 -5.71 16.05
CA GLY A 104 4.35 -4.56 16.27
C GLY A 104 5.04 -3.28 16.75
N ALA A 105 6.25 -2.97 16.24
CA ALA A 105 6.84 -1.64 16.45
C ALA A 105 5.80 -0.55 16.12
N ALA A 106 5.36 0.19 17.15
CA ALA A 106 4.24 1.14 17.06
C ALA A 106 4.39 2.11 15.88
N ALA A 107 5.63 2.45 15.55
CA ALA A 107 6.01 3.26 14.41
C ALA A 107 5.61 2.63 13.05
N THR A 108 5.94 1.36 12.80
CA THR A 108 5.58 0.63 11.57
C THR A 108 4.07 0.51 11.42
N ILE A 109 3.38 0.21 12.52
CA ILE A 109 1.91 0.14 12.58
C ILE A 109 1.30 1.49 12.19
N GLN A 110 1.77 2.57 12.83
CA GLN A 110 1.29 3.92 12.56
C GLN A 110 1.56 4.33 11.11
N ALA A 111 2.69 3.93 10.52
CA ALA A 111 3.03 4.23 9.15
C ALA A 111 2.02 3.65 8.15
N LEU A 112 1.64 2.38 8.32
CA LEU A 112 0.62 1.74 7.49
C LEU A 112 -0.76 2.40 7.68
N ALA A 113 -1.10 2.74 8.93
CA ALA A 113 -2.33 3.47 9.24
C ALA A 113 -2.39 4.87 8.58
N LEU A 114 -1.25 5.52 8.42
CA LEU A 114 -1.10 6.82 7.75
C LEU A 114 -1.04 6.71 6.22
N GLY A 115 -1.07 5.50 5.65
CA GLY A 115 -1.16 5.26 4.21
C GLY A 115 0.16 4.84 3.54
N ALA A 116 1.16 4.38 4.30
CA ALA A 116 2.31 3.70 3.72
C ALA A 116 1.86 2.43 2.95
N ALA A 117 2.50 2.16 1.82
CA ALA A 117 2.17 1.05 0.94
C ALA A 117 2.70 -0.30 1.47
N ASP A 118 3.86 -0.27 2.13
CA ASP A 118 4.49 -1.42 2.76
C ASP A 118 5.60 -0.93 3.72
N THR A 119 6.23 -1.87 4.44
CA THR A 119 7.39 -1.61 5.30
C THR A 119 8.52 -2.62 5.05
N LEU A 120 9.74 -2.22 5.39
CA LEU A 120 10.98 -2.95 5.17
C LEU A 120 11.96 -2.71 6.33
N VAL A 121 12.69 -3.74 6.75
CA VAL A 121 13.70 -3.64 7.82
C VAL A 121 15.07 -3.33 7.21
N LYS A 122 15.75 -2.25 7.63
CA LYS A 122 17.09 -1.87 7.16
C LYS A 122 18.11 -3.01 7.34
N PRO A 123 19.12 -3.10 6.46
CA PRO A 123 20.19 -4.06 6.62
C PRO A 123 21.09 -3.64 7.79
N SER A 124 21.13 -4.45 8.85
CA SER A 124 22.10 -4.30 9.94
C SER A 124 23.46 -4.87 9.49
N LEU A 125 24.58 -4.29 9.95
CA LEU A 125 25.96 -4.71 9.60
C LEU A 125 26.24 -6.22 9.76
N GLY A 126 25.45 -6.96 10.57
CA GLY A 126 25.56 -8.41 10.75
C GLY A 126 24.54 -9.26 9.98
N ASN A 127 23.49 -8.67 9.41
CA ASN A 127 22.52 -9.37 8.57
C ASN A 127 23.03 -9.37 7.12
N LEU A 128 23.14 -10.55 6.52
CA LEU A 128 23.64 -10.71 5.15
C LEU A 128 22.90 -9.74 4.21
N VAL A 129 23.65 -8.82 3.63
CA VAL A 129 23.26 -7.85 2.58
C VAL A 129 22.41 -8.51 1.47
N GLY A 130 22.60 -9.81 1.21
CA GLY A 130 21.77 -10.60 0.28
C GLY A 130 20.29 -10.67 0.66
N ARG A 131 19.95 -11.05 1.91
CA ARG A 131 18.54 -11.25 2.32
C ARG A 131 17.71 -9.97 2.26
N PHE A 132 18.33 -8.84 2.60
CA PHE A 132 17.68 -7.54 2.49
C PHE A 132 17.47 -7.13 1.02
N SER A 133 18.46 -7.37 0.15
CA SER A 133 18.33 -7.13 -1.29
C SER A 133 17.16 -7.91 -1.88
N ASP A 134 17.07 -9.20 -1.57
CA ASP A 134 15.99 -10.08 -2.08
C ASP A 134 14.60 -9.58 -1.62
N THR A 135 14.47 -9.21 -0.34
CA THR A 135 13.21 -8.73 0.23
C THR A 135 12.81 -7.36 -0.34
N LEU A 136 13.78 -6.45 -0.51
CA LEU A 136 13.57 -5.14 -1.10
C LEU A 136 13.11 -5.30 -2.56
N GLU A 137 13.81 -6.12 -3.33
CA GLU A 137 13.51 -6.36 -4.74
C GLU A 137 12.13 -7.00 -4.90
N GLU A 138 11.80 -8.02 -4.10
CA GLU A 138 10.48 -8.66 -4.14
C GLU A 138 9.35 -7.65 -3.86
N LYS A 139 9.47 -6.84 -2.81
CA LYS A 139 8.46 -5.82 -2.46
C LYS A 139 8.34 -4.76 -3.54
N LEU A 140 9.45 -4.27 -4.09
CA LEU A 140 9.46 -3.27 -5.15
C LEU A 140 8.83 -3.81 -6.44
N VAL A 141 9.16 -5.04 -6.85
CA VAL A 141 8.59 -5.68 -8.04
C VAL A 141 7.08 -5.88 -7.89
N ARG A 142 6.63 -6.44 -6.77
CA ARG A 142 5.19 -6.60 -6.48
C ARG A 142 4.45 -5.26 -6.48
N LEU A 143 5.03 -4.23 -5.88
CA LEU A 143 4.46 -2.89 -5.86
C LEU A 143 4.36 -2.29 -7.28
N LEU A 144 5.41 -2.47 -8.09
CA LEU A 144 5.42 -2.01 -9.48
C LEU A 144 4.37 -2.73 -10.33
N GLU A 145 4.19 -4.03 -10.16
CA GLU A 145 3.15 -4.81 -10.84
C GLU A 145 1.76 -4.30 -10.49
N CYS A 146 1.49 -4.07 -9.20
CA CYS A 146 0.23 -3.50 -8.73
C CYS A 146 -0.02 -2.11 -9.33
N MET A 147 0.99 -1.22 -9.34
CA MET A 147 0.87 0.10 -9.97
C MET A 147 0.60 0.04 -11.48
N ARG A 148 1.17 -0.95 -12.19
CA ARG A 148 0.92 -1.16 -13.62
C ARG A 148 -0.48 -1.71 -13.87
N GLN A 149 -1.00 -2.56 -12.99
CA GLN A 149 -2.38 -3.04 -13.05
C GLN A 149 -3.38 -1.90 -12.79
N ASP A 150 -3.13 -1.05 -11.79
CA ASP A 150 -3.95 0.13 -11.53
C ASP A 150 -3.99 1.08 -12.74
N ALA A 151 -2.86 1.26 -13.42
CA ALA A 151 -2.76 2.11 -14.62
C ALA A 151 -3.34 1.47 -15.89
N ALA A 152 -3.38 0.14 -15.96
CA ALA A 152 -3.90 -0.63 -17.09
C ALA A 152 -5.36 -1.03 -16.94
N ALA A 153 -5.92 -0.92 -15.74
CA ALA A 153 -7.33 -1.18 -15.48
C ALA A 153 -8.17 -0.26 -16.39
N PRO A 154 -9.11 -0.81 -17.19
CA PRO A 154 -9.98 0.01 -18.01
C PRO A 154 -10.78 0.94 -17.09
N GLN A 155 -10.77 2.24 -17.40
CA GLN A 155 -11.65 3.22 -16.76
C GLN A 155 -13.08 2.68 -16.86
N SER A 156 -13.69 2.43 -15.69
CA SER A 156 -15.07 2.01 -15.46
C SER A 156 -15.79 1.55 -16.74
N SER A 157 -15.92 0.24 -16.94
CA SER A 157 -17.11 -0.22 -17.66
C SER A 157 -18.29 0.47 -16.98
N ALA A 158 -19.16 1.13 -17.74
CA ALA A 158 -20.43 1.66 -17.22
C ALA A 158 -21.03 0.58 -16.29
N PRO A 159 -21.65 0.96 -15.16
CA PRO A 159 -22.23 -0.01 -14.25
C PRO A 159 -23.02 -0.99 -15.10
N HIS A 160 -22.55 -2.24 -15.14
CA HIS A 160 -23.35 -3.28 -15.74
C HIS A 160 -24.59 -3.29 -14.86
N ASP A 161 -25.74 -2.94 -15.42
CA ASP A 161 -27.03 -3.45 -14.97
C ASP A 161 -26.97 -4.97 -15.16
N ALA A 162 -26.14 -5.64 -14.36
CA ALA A 162 -26.44 -6.98 -13.95
C ALA A 162 -27.77 -6.79 -13.20
N ALA A 163 -28.84 -7.31 -13.78
CA ALA A 163 -30.04 -7.63 -13.02
C ALA A 163 -29.56 -8.49 -11.84
N GLY A 164 -29.26 -7.82 -10.72
CA GLY A 164 -28.28 -8.32 -9.77
C GLY A 164 -28.98 -9.14 -8.72
N ASP A 165 -28.56 -10.39 -8.57
CA ASP A 165 -28.83 -11.14 -7.36
C ASP A 165 -28.47 -10.27 -6.14
N GLU A 166 -29.34 -10.27 -5.12
CA GLU A 166 -29.04 -9.60 -3.87
C GLU A 166 -27.88 -10.36 -3.21
N PHE A 167 -26.74 -9.70 -3.04
CA PHE A 167 -25.58 -10.31 -2.38
C PHE A 167 -25.71 -10.19 -0.87
N ASP A 168 -25.60 -11.32 -0.17
CA ASP A 168 -25.61 -11.35 1.30
C ASP A 168 -24.33 -10.77 1.92
N VAL A 169 -23.23 -10.74 1.14
CA VAL A 169 -21.90 -10.42 1.65
C VAL A 169 -20.92 -9.99 0.56
N ILE A 170 -20.01 -9.07 0.89
CA ILE A 170 -18.82 -8.76 0.08
C ILE A 170 -17.58 -9.32 0.77
N ALA A 171 -16.73 -10.03 0.03
CA ALA A 171 -15.43 -10.48 0.50
C ALA A 171 -14.30 -9.81 -0.29
N ILE A 172 -13.31 -9.25 0.40
CA ILE A 172 -12.14 -8.56 -0.17
C ILE A 172 -10.87 -9.21 0.35
N GLY A 173 -9.98 -9.62 -0.56
CA GLY A 173 -8.64 -10.13 -0.25
C GLY A 173 -7.57 -9.18 -0.76
N ALA A 174 -6.58 -8.84 0.06
CA ALA A 174 -5.54 -7.86 -0.28
C ALA A 174 -4.17 -8.21 0.35
N SER A 175 -3.09 -7.67 -0.24
CA SER A 175 -1.69 -7.93 0.16
C SER A 175 -0.82 -6.68 -0.06
N THR A 176 0.39 -6.80 -0.63
CA THR A 176 1.30 -5.67 -0.94
C THR A 176 0.59 -4.62 -1.81
N GLY A 177 0.61 -3.34 -1.40
CA GLY A 177 -0.11 -2.26 -2.09
C GLY A 177 -1.64 -2.29 -1.92
N GLY A 178 -2.18 -3.37 -1.36
CA GLY A 178 -3.61 -3.61 -1.16
C GLY A 178 -4.27 -2.60 -0.21
N ILE A 179 -3.54 -2.07 0.77
CA ILE A 179 -4.03 -1.01 1.67
C ILE A 179 -4.45 0.23 0.86
N HIS A 180 -3.71 0.58 -0.19
CA HIS A 180 -4.05 1.73 -1.03
C HIS A 180 -5.29 1.47 -1.88
N ALA A 181 -5.33 0.33 -2.57
CA ALA A 181 -6.49 -0.06 -3.38
C ALA A 181 -7.77 -0.17 -2.54
N LEU A 182 -7.66 -0.80 -1.37
CA LEU A 182 -8.75 -0.91 -0.40
C LEU A 182 -9.19 0.47 0.09
N SER A 183 -8.27 1.39 0.33
CA SER A 183 -8.62 2.76 0.71
C SER A 183 -9.40 3.52 -0.37
N GLN A 184 -9.12 3.27 -1.65
CA GLN A 184 -9.85 3.87 -2.77
C GLN A 184 -11.27 3.29 -2.83
N VAL A 185 -11.38 1.95 -2.84
CA VAL A 185 -12.66 1.26 -2.89
C VAL A 185 -13.55 1.68 -1.72
N LEU A 186 -13.04 1.60 -0.48
CA LEU A 186 -13.84 1.86 0.73
C LEU A 186 -14.35 3.30 0.82
N ARG A 187 -13.62 4.28 0.31
CA ARG A 187 -14.05 5.69 0.31
C ARG A 187 -15.19 5.95 -0.68
N GLU A 188 -15.31 5.13 -1.71
CA GLU A 188 -16.37 5.26 -2.71
C GLU A 188 -17.66 4.52 -2.30
N ILE A 189 -17.60 3.65 -1.28
CA ILE A 189 -18.78 2.93 -0.78
C ILE A 189 -19.72 3.91 -0.08
N PRO A 190 -20.97 4.06 -0.55
CA PRO A 190 -21.92 4.96 0.09
C PRO A 190 -22.28 4.54 1.52
N ALA A 191 -22.64 5.52 2.36
CA ALA A 191 -23.05 5.25 3.74
C ALA A 191 -24.35 4.42 3.85
N HIS A 192 -25.22 4.46 2.83
CA HIS A 192 -26.45 3.68 2.77
C HIS A 192 -26.23 2.22 2.33
N PHE A 193 -25.01 1.88 1.88
CA PHE A 193 -24.67 0.52 1.49
C PHE A 193 -24.42 -0.34 2.74
N ASP A 194 -25.33 -1.26 3.03
CA ASP A 194 -25.39 -2.00 4.29
C ASP A 194 -25.02 -3.49 4.16
N VAL A 195 -24.63 -3.97 2.99
CA VAL A 195 -24.12 -5.34 2.84
C VAL A 195 -22.82 -5.47 3.67
N PRO A 196 -22.66 -6.53 4.49
CA PRO A 196 -21.45 -6.74 5.28
C PRO A 196 -20.22 -6.93 4.39
N ILE A 197 -19.10 -6.36 4.83
CA ILE A 197 -17.83 -6.39 4.09
C ILE A 197 -16.80 -7.16 4.91
N LEU A 198 -16.30 -8.28 4.41
CA LEU A 198 -15.25 -9.05 5.06
C LEU A 198 -13.93 -8.87 4.33
N ILE A 199 -12.88 -8.57 5.07
CA ILE A 199 -11.59 -8.14 4.55
C ILE A 199 -10.49 -9.03 5.12
N THR A 200 -9.75 -9.68 4.23
CA THR A 200 -8.52 -10.38 4.58
C THR A 200 -7.35 -9.62 3.96
N GLN A 201 -6.46 -9.12 4.82
CA GLN A 201 -5.23 -8.46 4.42
C GLN A 201 -4.06 -9.24 5.01
N HIS A 202 -3.06 -9.57 4.19
CA HIS A 202 -1.84 -10.24 4.68
C HIS A 202 -0.98 -9.25 5.47
N LEU A 203 -1.23 -9.19 6.78
CA LEU A 203 -0.51 -8.39 7.76
C LEU A 203 -0.28 -9.23 9.03
N PRO A 204 0.79 -8.97 9.80
CA PRO A 204 1.04 -9.71 11.03
C PRO A 204 -0.08 -9.49 12.07
N PRO A 205 -0.37 -10.46 12.95
CA PRO A 205 -1.49 -10.37 13.90
C PRO A 205 -1.48 -9.11 14.78
N SER A 206 -0.29 -8.66 15.19
CA SER A 206 -0.11 -7.44 15.99
C SER A 206 -0.56 -6.15 15.30
N PHE A 207 -0.78 -6.16 13.98
CA PHE A 207 -1.19 -5.01 13.18
C PHE A 207 -2.70 -4.96 12.95
N MET A 208 -3.40 -6.09 13.10
CA MET A 208 -4.79 -6.22 12.67
C MET A 208 -5.80 -5.34 13.44
N PRO A 209 -5.65 -5.10 14.77
CA PRO A 209 -6.53 -4.16 15.48
C PRO A 209 -6.48 -2.74 14.90
N TYR A 210 -5.29 -2.28 14.52
CA TYR A 210 -5.09 -0.94 13.95
C TYR A 210 -5.59 -0.86 12.51
N PHE A 211 -5.37 -1.93 11.74
CA PHE A 211 -5.92 -2.04 10.41
C PHE A 211 -7.46 -1.98 10.46
N ALA A 212 -8.12 -2.71 11.37
CA ALA A 212 -9.56 -2.61 11.57
C ALA A 212 -10.02 -1.18 11.92
N ALA A 213 -9.32 -0.49 12.82
CA ALA A 213 -9.63 0.90 13.14
C ALA A 213 -9.48 1.84 11.94
N GLN A 214 -8.46 1.64 11.10
CA GLN A 214 -8.27 2.41 9.87
C GLN A 214 -9.38 2.15 8.86
N ILE A 215 -9.79 0.88 8.69
CA ILE A 215 -10.92 0.51 7.83
C ILE A 215 -12.20 1.18 8.30
N ALA A 216 -12.45 1.24 9.62
CA ALA A 216 -13.63 1.91 10.15
C ALA A 216 -13.69 3.39 9.72
N VAL A 217 -12.55 4.08 9.79
CA VAL A 217 -12.43 5.48 9.37
C VAL A 217 -12.59 5.62 7.85
N LEU A 218 -11.91 4.78 7.06
CA LEU A 218 -11.92 4.86 5.59
C LEU A 218 -13.29 4.52 4.99
N ALA A 219 -13.97 3.51 5.54
CA ALA A 219 -15.26 3.03 5.06
C ALA A 219 -16.47 3.78 5.68
N GLY A 220 -16.20 4.70 6.62
CA GLY A 220 -17.23 5.47 7.32
C GLY A 220 -18.24 4.60 8.09
N ARG A 221 -17.82 3.43 8.58
CA ARG A 221 -18.69 2.43 9.23
C ARG A 221 -17.94 1.63 10.31
N PRO A 222 -18.63 0.99 11.27
CA PRO A 222 -17.96 0.15 12.26
C PRO A 222 -17.16 -0.97 11.59
N CYS A 223 -15.96 -1.22 12.09
CA CYS A 223 -15.13 -2.33 11.66
C CYS A 223 -14.63 -3.12 12.86
N ASP A 224 -14.78 -4.43 12.80
CA ASP A 224 -14.39 -5.35 13.88
C ASP A 224 -13.24 -6.25 13.46
N LEU A 225 -12.40 -6.60 14.43
CA LEU A 225 -11.47 -7.70 14.26
C LEU A 225 -12.23 -9.01 14.46
N ALA A 226 -12.18 -9.88 13.46
CA ALA A 226 -12.88 -11.15 13.46
C ALA A 226 -12.50 -12.01 14.66
N THR A 227 -13.51 -12.51 15.37
CA THR A 227 -13.39 -13.60 16.34
C THR A 227 -14.19 -14.79 15.85
N ASP A 228 -13.79 -16.00 16.25
CA ASP A 228 -14.53 -17.20 15.85
C ASP A 228 -15.98 -17.13 16.36
N HIS A 229 -16.92 -17.60 15.54
CA HIS A 229 -18.37 -17.51 15.76
C HIS A 229 -18.95 -16.09 15.89
N MET A 230 -18.20 -15.04 15.55
CA MET A 230 -18.73 -13.67 15.48
C MET A 230 -19.86 -13.60 14.46
N ARG A 231 -20.98 -12.95 14.82
CA ARG A 231 -22.09 -12.74 13.89
C ARG A 231 -21.69 -11.78 12.76
N ILE A 232 -22.07 -12.12 11.53
CA ILE A 232 -21.89 -11.22 10.39
C ILE A 232 -23.12 -10.31 10.31
N GLU A 233 -22.93 -9.01 10.58
CA GLU A 233 -24.00 -8.02 10.67
C GLU A 233 -23.93 -6.99 9.54
N ARG A 234 -25.11 -6.57 9.04
CA ARG A 234 -25.24 -5.53 8.02
C ARG A 234 -24.67 -4.19 8.52
N GLY A 235 -24.13 -3.41 7.59
CA GLY A 235 -23.54 -2.09 7.84
C GLY A 235 -22.15 -2.12 8.48
N ARG A 236 -21.54 -3.31 8.65
CA ARG A 236 -20.23 -3.47 9.29
C ARG A 236 -19.18 -4.01 8.34
N ALA A 237 -17.94 -3.63 8.60
CA ALA A 237 -16.76 -4.29 8.06
C ALA A 237 -16.19 -5.28 9.10
N ILE A 238 -15.63 -6.40 8.65
CA ILE A 238 -14.98 -7.39 9.50
C ILE A 238 -13.62 -7.71 8.89
N VAL A 239 -12.57 -7.61 9.69
CA VAL A 239 -11.19 -7.82 9.27
C VAL A 239 -10.66 -9.13 9.87
N ALA A 240 -9.99 -9.95 9.06
CA ALA A 240 -9.34 -11.18 9.52
C ALA A 240 -8.26 -10.91 10.60
N PRO A 241 -7.94 -11.87 11.49
CA PRO A 241 -6.97 -11.65 12.58
C PRO A 241 -5.49 -11.77 12.16
N GLY A 242 -5.21 -12.06 10.89
CA GLY A 242 -3.84 -12.16 10.35
C GLY A 242 -3.16 -13.52 10.58
N GLU A 243 -3.61 -14.29 11.57
CA GLU A 243 -3.12 -15.65 11.89
C GLU A 243 -4.08 -16.78 11.50
N ALA A 244 -5.28 -16.46 11.00
CA ALA A 244 -6.30 -17.44 10.65
C ALA A 244 -6.99 -17.07 9.34
N HIS A 245 -7.49 -18.09 8.64
CA HIS A 245 -8.36 -17.89 7.49
C HIS A 245 -9.74 -17.47 7.96
N LEU A 246 -10.21 -16.33 7.42
CA LEU A 246 -11.57 -15.87 7.64
C LEU A 246 -12.52 -16.59 6.68
N CYS A 247 -13.49 -17.32 7.23
CA CYS A 247 -14.53 -18.02 6.49
C CYS A 247 -15.93 -17.55 6.91
N CYS A 248 -16.90 -17.67 6.02
CA CYS A 248 -18.32 -17.50 6.35
C CYS A 248 -18.97 -18.87 6.58
N ALA A 249 -19.69 -19.01 7.69
CA ALA A 249 -20.52 -20.17 8.00
C ALA A 249 -21.93 -19.72 8.36
N ARG A 250 -22.89 -20.66 8.44
CA ARG A 250 -24.22 -20.40 9.01
C ARG A 250 -24.41 -21.19 10.29
N VAL A 251 -24.97 -20.55 11.31
CA VAL A 251 -25.43 -21.19 12.54
C VAL A 251 -26.90 -20.85 12.68
N GLY A 252 -27.77 -21.84 12.46
CA GLY A 252 -29.21 -21.60 12.28
C GLY A 252 -29.45 -20.71 11.06
N ASP A 253 -30.24 -19.65 11.24
CA ASP A 253 -30.64 -18.76 10.14
C ASP A 253 -29.67 -17.60 9.88
N TYR A 254 -28.68 -17.38 10.75
CA TYR A 254 -27.77 -16.23 10.65
C TYR A 254 -26.34 -16.63 10.24
N PRO A 255 -25.65 -15.78 9.45
CA PRO A 255 -24.26 -15.97 9.09
C PRO A 255 -23.32 -15.62 10.26
N VAL A 256 -22.24 -16.38 10.38
CA VAL A 256 -21.17 -16.19 11.37
C VAL A 256 -19.81 -16.32 10.71
N VAL A 257 -18.81 -15.68 11.30
CA VAL A 257 -17.39 -15.90 11.03
C VAL A 257 -17.00 -17.27 11.56
N ARG A 258 -16.21 -18.00 10.76
CA ARG A 258 -15.43 -19.14 11.21
C ARG A 258 -13.96 -18.85 10.95
N LEU A 259 -13.13 -19.03 11.97
CA LEU A 259 -11.68 -18.94 11.85
C LEU A 259 -11.07 -20.35 11.78
N SER A 260 -10.16 -20.58 10.82
CA SER A 260 -9.46 -21.86 10.64
C SER A 260 -7.99 -21.69 10.37
#